data_AF-A0A4R1RGH3-F1
#
_entry.id   AF-A0A4R1RGH3-F1
#
_cell.length_a   1.000
_cell.length_b   1.000
_cell.length_c   1.000
_cell.angle_alpha   90.00
_cell.angle_beta   90.00
_cell.angle_gamma   90.00
#
_symmetry.space_group_name_H-M   'P 1'
#
loop_
_entity.id
_entity.type
_entity.pdbx_description
1 polymer ?
#
loop_
_entity_poly.entity_id
_entity_poly.type
_entity_poly.pdbx_seq_one_letter_code
_entity_poly.pdbx_strand_id
1 'polypeptide(L)'
;MKKLRFNKQTEQKFSEKLDEKTLQSYRSWYDQLYKFSDYSPLRTLKFEIISDFFDFLLNEKKYSPSSMRIANAALRFLYLEVFKIKHSFDKIKLPRIEKVIPVSISKVEVKKLLDSIKNIKQRTIITLIYAAGLDTSEVINIRVKDIENEKLSIRNNKGNIVRQTYLGVYTLDLLREYYILYKPKNYLFEGLKKNSHYSTTSIRNIFIKAKESCGIPNEITPRHLKYSYVKHLQDEGYKTADILKHLNLFNGYTIEYYSQIDDEVMEIEYSPIDSLYGKKKPKSIKIEVTNEQAENIVFTDAQTKYLLEKNPDIIKGFLENNLTHSDIVALGYRKKQLVVFQKLINEQGFFELFKKEREIIKNEQVWQLFFESNPWIFGHGLNYIFSSPLDGKKLEQVVAGYDFNSSGKRVDGLLKTKGLVSSLCFVEIKTHKTDLLKTNYYRKESWSASDELSGAISQIQRTVDKSLKSISSKVEMKDNKGNLTGEQVFLYQPKSYLIIGSLSEFLNEHGVNEDKYSSFEMLRRNIFNPEILTFDELYERAKYLVENIKQEV
;
A
#
# COMPACT_ATOMS: atom_id res chain seq x y z
N MET A 1 31.73 39.82 -28.86
CA MET A 1 30.98 38.66 -29.40
C MET A 1 29.98 39.13 -30.44
N LYS A 2 30.04 38.65 -31.69
CA LYS A 2 28.97 38.83 -32.68
C LYS A 2 27.68 38.23 -32.10
N LYS A 3 26.63 39.04 -31.92
CA LYS A 3 25.30 38.58 -31.49
C LYS A 3 24.42 38.42 -32.71
N LEU A 4 23.68 37.32 -32.79
CA LEU A 4 22.67 37.13 -33.82
C LEU A 4 21.61 38.23 -33.69
N ARG A 5 21.22 38.83 -34.82
CA ARG A 5 20.14 39.82 -34.87
C ARG A 5 19.17 39.43 -35.97
N PHE A 6 17.89 39.34 -35.62
CA PHE A 6 16.82 39.16 -36.59
C PHE A 6 16.25 40.52 -37.01
N ASN A 7 15.64 40.58 -38.20
CA ASN A 7 14.96 41.80 -38.64
C ASN A 7 13.65 42.01 -37.87
N LYS A 8 13.12 43.25 -37.89
CA LYS A 8 11.90 43.62 -37.16
C LYS A 8 10.70 42.69 -37.46
N GLN A 9 10.54 42.28 -38.72
CA GLN A 9 9.43 41.40 -39.12
C GLN A 9 9.53 40.00 -38.51
N THR A 10 10.75 39.47 -38.40
CA THR A 10 11.00 38.17 -37.75
C THR A 10 10.78 38.27 -36.24
N GLU A 11 11.23 39.37 -35.63
CA GLU A 11 11.00 39.64 -34.20
C GLU A 11 9.52 39.76 -33.86
N GLN A 12 8.73 40.37 -34.74
CA GLN A 12 7.27 40.44 -34.58
C GLN A 12 6.64 39.04 -34.62
N LYS A 13 6.97 38.21 -35.62
CA LYS A 13 6.47 36.82 -35.72
C LYS A 13 6.80 35.97 -34.49
N PHE A 14 7.98 36.18 -33.89
CA PHE A 14 8.36 35.52 -32.66
C PHE A 14 7.44 35.92 -31.51
N SER A 15 7.19 37.22 -31.32
CA SER A 15 6.32 37.72 -30.25
C SER A 15 4.85 37.34 -30.41
N GLU A 16 4.37 37.13 -31.63
CA GLU A 16 2.99 36.72 -31.90
C GLU A 16 2.74 35.23 -31.59
N LYS A 17 3.75 34.38 -31.80
CA LYS A 17 3.59 32.91 -31.72
C LYS A 17 4.15 32.27 -30.46
N LEU A 18 5.09 32.91 -29.76
CA LEU A 18 5.78 32.34 -28.61
C LEU A 18 5.62 33.23 -27.37
N ASP A 19 5.48 32.59 -26.20
CA ASP A 19 5.65 33.31 -24.95
C ASP A 19 7.12 33.73 -24.73
N GLU A 20 7.32 34.74 -23.89
CA GLU A 20 8.63 35.36 -23.68
C GLU A 20 9.72 34.37 -23.21
N LYS A 21 9.36 33.40 -22.35
CA LYS A 21 10.32 32.40 -21.85
C LYS A 21 10.70 31.41 -22.93
N THR A 22 9.72 30.93 -23.69
CA THR A 22 9.97 30.04 -24.84
C THR A 22 10.83 30.75 -25.88
N LEU A 23 10.55 32.01 -26.18
CA LEU A 23 11.36 32.81 -27.10
C LEU A 23 12.81 32.95 -26.62
N GLN A 24 13.02 33.23 -25.34
CA GLN A 24 14.38 33.36 -24.79
C GLN A 24 15.15 32.02 -24.84
N SER A 25 14.47 30.91 -24.55
CA SER A 25 15.02 29.56 -24.72
C SER A 25 15.42 29.29 -26.18
N TYR A 26 14.54 29.59 -27.13
CA TYR A 26 14.77 29.37 -28.56
C TYR A 26 15.91 30.22 -29.09
N ARG A 27 15.99 31.50 -28.69
CA ARG A 27 17.10 32.40 -29.06
C ARG A 27 18.46 31.86 -28.62
N SER A 28 18.54 31.24 -27.44
CA SER A 28 19.77 30.60 -26.98
C SER A 28 20.23 29.48 -27.93
N TRP A 29 19.30 28.70 -28.48
CA TRP A 29 19.62 27.67 -29.47
C TRP A 29 20.02 28.27 -30.82
N TYR A 30 19.38 29.35 -31.24
CA TYR A 30 19.74 30.05 -32.48
C TYR A 30 21.15 30.65 -32.40
N ASP A 31 21.49 31.27 -31.27
CA ASP A 31 22.83 31.81 -31.00
C ASP A 31 23.89 30.70 -30.98
N GLN A 32 23.57 29.52 -30.45
CA GLN A 32 24.48 28.37 -30.45
C GLN A 32 24.71 27.83 -31.86
N LEU A 33 23.66 27.65 -32.66
CA LEU A 33 23.80 27.25 -34.06
C LEU A 33 24.59 28.30 -34.86
N TYR A 34 24.31 29.58 -34.63
CA TYR A 34 24.99 30.68 -35.30
C TYR A 34 26.50 30.68 -35.02
N LYS A 35 26.90 30.40 -33.76
CA LYS A 35 28.30 30.25 -33.39
C LYS A 35 28.92 28.98 -33.98
N PHE A 36 28.20 27.86 -33.99
CA PHE A 36 28.67 26.60 -34.56
C PHE A 36 28.93 26.70 -36.06
N SER A 37 28.07 27.42 -36.80
CA SER A 37 28.22 27.65 -38.24
C SER A 37 29.22 28.77 -38.58
N ASP A 38 30.16 29.08 -37.69
CA ASP A 38 31.11 30.19 -37.80
C ASP A 38 30.45 31.53 -38.21
N TYR A 39 29.37 31.89 -37.52
CA TYR A 39 28.63 33.13 -37.75
C TYR A 39 28.03 33.28 -39.17
N SER A 40 27.85 32.17 -39.87
CA SER A 40 27.14 32.11 -41.16
C SER A 40 25.65 32.46 -41.01
N PRO A 41 25.02 33.11 -42.01
CA PRO A 41 23.60 33.44 -41.95
C PRO A 41 22.73 32.18 -41.79
N LEU A 42 21.96 32.11 -40.70
CA LEU A 42 21.13 30.93 -40.41
C LEU A 42 20.15 30.58 -41.54
N ARG A 43 19.65 31.58 -42.28
CA ARG A 43 18.70 31.36 -43.38
C ARG A 43 19.29 30.56 -44.55
N THR A 44 20.60 30.56 -44.73
CA THR A 44 21.28 29.93 -45.88
C THR A 44 22.00 28.63 -45.51
N LEU A 45 21.89 28.17 -44.26
CA LEU A 45 22.53 26.94 -43.83
C LEU A 45 21.91 25.73 -44.55
N LYS A 46 22.77 24.84 -45.04
CA LYS A 46 22.34 23.55 -45.58
C LYS A 46 21.97 22.60 -44.44
N PHE A 47 21.20 21.56 -44.76
CA PHE A 47 20.73 20.60 -43.77
C PHE A 47 21.89 19.84 -43.11
N GLU A 48 22.98 19.59 -43.83
CA GLU A 48 24.16 18.88 -43.36
C GLU A 48 24.76 19.61 -42.14
N ILE A 49 24.92 20.94 -42.20
CA ILE A 49 25.42 21.75 -41.08
C ILE A 49 24.48 21.68 -39.87
N ILE A 50 23.16 21.62 -40.11
CA ILE A 50 22.18 21.47 -39.02
C ILE A 50 22.30 20.07 -38.40
N SER A 51 22.50 19.03 -39.22
CA SER A 51 22.73 17.66 -38.74
C SER A 51 24.01 17.58 -37.91
N ASP A 52 25.12 18.12 -38.43
CA ASP A 52 26.42 18.17 -37.75
C ASP A 52 26.31 18.93 -36.41
N PHE A 53 25.47 19.97 -36.34
CA PHE A 53 25.20 20.66 -35.09
C PHE A 53 24.53 19.74 -34.06
N PHE A 54 23.57 18.89 -34.44
CA PHE A 54 22.98 17.92 -33.51
C PHE A 54 23.98 16.85 -33.07
N ASP A 55 24.86 16.42 -33.96
CA ASP A 55 25.95 15.48 -33.62
C ASP A 55 26.95 16.13 -32.65
N PHE A 56 27.30 17.40 -32.86
CA PHE A 56 28.10 18.19 -31.93
C PHE A 56 27.41 18.37 -30.56
N LEU A 57 26.11 18.66 -30.54
CA LEU A 57 25.35 18.79 -29.29
C LEU A 57 25.34 17.47 -28.50
N LEU A 58 25.25 16.34 -29.18
CA LEU A 58 25.20 15.01 -28.57
C LEU A 58 26.59 14.54 -28.11
N ASN A 59 27.57 14.55 -29.00
CA ASN A 59 28.86 13.89 -28.79
C ASN A 59 29.85 14.77 -28.02
N GLU A 60 29.90 16.07 -28.35
CA GLU A 60 30.87 16.98 -27.74
C GLU A 60 30.29 17.73 -26.54
N LYS A 61 29.11 18.32 -26.69
CA LYS A 61 28.46 19.07 -25.60
C LYS A 61 27.70 18.20 -24.61
N LYS A 62 27.47 16.93 -24.95
CA LYS A 62 26.78 15.94 -24.09
C LYS A 62 25.44 16.46 -23.55
N TYR A 63 24.66 17.12 -24.41
CA TYR A 63 23.34 17.61 -24.02
C TYR A 63 22.37 16.46 -23.72
N SER A 64 21.49 16.67 -22.73
CA SER A 64 20.47 15.68 -22.39
C SER A 64 19.46 15.49 -23.54
N PRO A 65 18.82 14.30 -23.65
CA PRO A 65 17.78 14.06 -24.65
C PRO A 65 16.65 15.09 -24.66
N SER A 66 16.25 15.57 -23.48
CA SER A 66 15.24 16.63 -23.32
C SER A 66 15.71 17.96 -23.90
N SER A 67 16.97 18.34 -23.66
CA SER A 67 17.57 19.56 -24.23
C SER A 67 17.65 19.47 -25.76
N MET A 68 18.02 18.32 -26.31
CA MET A 68 18.06 18.11 -27.77
C MET A 68 16.67 18.22 -28.41
N ARG A 69 15.61 17.73 -27.77
CA ARG A 69 14.24 17.91 -28.26
C ARG A 69 13.83 19.38 -28.28
N ILE A 70 14.22 20.18 -27.29
CA ILE A 70 13.96 21.63 -27.28
C ILE A 70 14.74 22.31 -28.41
N ALA A 71 16.01 21.95 -28.61
CA ALA A 71 16.81 22.46 -29.73
C ALA A 71 16.15 22.13 -31.08
N ASN A 72 15.69 20.89 -31.27
CA ASN A 72 14.96 20.48 -32.47
C ASN A 72 13.65 21.26 -32.66
N ALA A 73 12.86 21.45 -31.59
CA ALA A 73 11.63 22.24 -31.66
C ALA A 73 11.91 23.72 -32.02
N ALA A 74 12.97 24.30 -31.43
CA ALA A 74 13.40 25.66 -31.74
C ALA A 74 13.81 25.80 -33.20
N LEU A 75 14.69 24.93 -33.69
CA LEU A 75 15.16 25.00 -35.08
C LEU A 75 14.05 24.67 -36.08
N ARG A 76 13.17 23.70 -35.80
CA ARG A 76 11.98 23.46 -36.63
C ARG A 76 11.10 24.70 -36.70
N PHE A 77 10.86 25.38 -35.59
CA PHE A 77 10.11 26.64 -35.60
C PHE A 77 10.83 27.72 -36.43
N LEU A 78 12.14 27.90 -36.26
CA LEU A 78 12.89 28.89 -37.05
C LEU A 78 12.82 28.62 -38.55
N TYR A 79 13.09 27.39 -38.99
CA TYR A 79 13.18 27.09 -40.41
C TYR A 79 11.80 26.88 -41.05
N LEU A 80 10.92 26.09 -40.43
CA LEU A 80 9.61 25.74 -41.02
C LEU A 80 8.59 26.86 -40.83
N GLU A 81 8.55 27.52 -39.66
CA GLU A 81 7.54 28.54 -39.38
C GLU A 81 7.98 29.95 -39.78
N VAL A 82 9.23 30.32 -39.50
CA VAL A 82 9.72 31.69 -39.69
C VAL A 82 10.35 31.90 -41.05
N PHE A 83 11.36 31.08 -41.42
CA PHE A 83 12.03 31.19 -42.72
C PHE A 83 11.25 30.56 -43.87
N LYS A 84 10.28 29.68 -43.57
CA LYS A 84 9.53 28.87 -44.55
C LYS A 84 10.44 28.03 -45.46
N ILE A 85 11.53 27.51 -44.89
CA ILE A 85 12.51 26.64 -45.56
C ILE A 85 12.28 25.21 -45.10
N LYS A 86 12.10 24.28 -46.07
CA LYS A 86 11.94 22.85 -45.79
C LYS A 86 13.31 22.21 -45.62
N HIS A 87 13.63 21.79 -44.39
CA HIS A 87 14.72 20.88 -44.10
C HIS A 87 14.17 19.53 -43.63
N SER A 88 14.96 18.47 -43.83
CA SER A 88 14.61 17.10 -43.44
C SER A 88 14.83 16.85 -41.94
N PHE A 89 14.22 17.65 -41.07
CA PHE A 89 14.33 17.49 -39.60
C PHE A 89 13.92 16.10 -39.10
N ASP A 90 13.10 15.37 -39.87
CA ASP A 90 12.69 14.00 -39.53
C ASP A 90 13.83 12.98 -39.66
N LYS A 91 14.94 13.34 -40.34
CA LYS A 91 16.18 12.54 -40.39
C LYS A 91 17.05 12.72 -39.16
N ILE A 92 16.80 13.72 -38.31
CA ILE A 92 17.58 13.97 -37.10
C ILE A 92 17.23 12.91 -36.06
N LYS A 93 18.18 12.02 -35.78
CA LYS A 93 18.02 10.96 -34.78
C LYS A 93 18.22 11.54 -33.37
N LEU A 94 17.11 11.77 -32.67
CA LEU A 94 17.16 12.22 -31.28
C LEU A 94 17.26 11.00 -30.34
N PRO A 95 18.08 11.08 -29.27
CA PRO A 95 18.15 10.02 -28.28
C PRO A 95 16.79 9.84 -27.57
N ARG A 96 16.52 8.60 -27.16
CA ARG A 96 15.27 8.27 -26.44
C ARG A 96 15.29 8.92 -25.05
N ILE A 97 14.14 9.43 -24.63
CA ILE A 97 13.93 9.88 -23.25
C ILE A 97 13.49 8.66 -22.46
N GLU A 98 14.29 8.25 -21.49
CA GLU A 98 13.88 7.27 -20.49
C GLU A 98 12.79 7.88 -19.59
N LYS A 99 11.74 7.10 -19.33
CA LYS A 99 10.68 7.54 -18.41
C LYS A 99 11.19 7.43 -16.99
N VAL A 100 11.49 8.57 -16.37
CA VAL A 100 11.84 8.64 -14.95
C VAL A 100 10.56 8.75 -14.13
N ILE A 101 10.37 7.82 -13.18
CA ILE A 101 9.27 7.90 -12.21
C ILE A 101 9.60 9.03 -11.23
N PRO A 102 8.73 10.03 -11.04
CA PRO A 102 9.00 11.12 -10.12
C PRO A 102 9.14 10.61 -8.69
N VAL A 103 10.22 11.01 -8.01
CA VAL A 103 10.43 10.71 -6.60
C VAL A 103 9.47 11.55 -5.75
N SER A 104 8.73 10.93 -4.83
CA SER A 104 7.94 11.64 -3.82
C SER A 104 8.71 11.78 -2.51
N ILE A 105 8.48 12.88 -1.80
CA ILE A 105 9.03 13.15 -0.47
C ILE A 105 8.04 12.62 0.57
N SER A 106 8.49 11.88 1.59
CA SER A 106 7.58 11.31 2.60
C SER A 106 6.89 12.40 3.43
N LYS A 107 5.70 12.11 3.99
CA LYS A 107 4.96 13.05 4.88
C LYS A 107 5.83 13.58 6.04
N VAL A 108 6.69 12.73 6.59
CA VAL A 108 7.62 13.08 7.69
C VAL A 108 8.68 14.08 7.22
N GLU A 109 9.30 13.84 6.06
CA GLU A 109 10.30 14.74 5.49
C GLU A 109 9.67 16.07 5.06
N VAL A 110 8.47 16.05 4.50
CA VAL A 110 7.72 17.28 4.18
C VAL A 110 7.48 18.08 5.46
N LYS A 111 7.01 17.44 6.53
CA LYS A 111 6.81 18.12 7.82
C LYS A 111 8.11 18.72 8.36
N LYS A 112 9.21 17.96 8.37
CA LYS A 112 10.54 18.45 8.78
C LYS A 112 10.98 19.65 7.94
N LEU A 113 10.83 19.57 6.62
CA LEU A 113 11.17 20.64 5.70
C LEU A 113 10.36 21.91 5.99
N LEU A 114 9.05 21.80 6.17
CA LEU A 114 8.17 22.95 6.46
C LEU A 114 8.48 23.56 7.84
N ASP A 115 8.69 22.72 8.85
CA ASP A 115 8.99 23.16 10.22
C ASP A 115 10.38 23.82 10.33
N SER A 116 11.33 23.47 9.45
CA SER A 116 12.66 24.11 9.39
C SER A 116 12.61 25.58 8.96
N ILE A 117 11.55 26.00 8.24
CA ILE A 117 11.43 27.34 7.69
C ILE A 117 10.84 28.28 8.74
N LYS A 118 11.71 29.03 9.42
CA LYS A 118 11.32 29.96 10.49
C LYS A 118 10.55 31.19 10.00
N ASN A 119 10.88 31.71 8.83
CA ASN A 119 10.22 32.88 8.29
C ASN A 119 8.81 32.51 7.81
N ILE A 120 7.78 33.12 8.40
CA ILE A 120 6.39 32.75 8.10
C ILE A 120 6.02 32.95 6.63
N LYS A 121 6.42 34.05 5.97
CA LYS A 121 6.17 34.25 4.53
C LYS A 121 6.76 33.10 3.71
N GLN A 122 8.01 32.72 3.99
CA GLN A 122 8.69 31.63 3.29
C GLN A 122 8.01 30.28 3.56
N ARG A 123 7.64 30.02 4.81
CA ARG A 123 6.93 28.80 5.22
C ARG A 123 5.59 28.69 4.51
N THR A 124 4.79 29.75 4.50
CA THR A 124 3.47 29.78 3.82
C THR A 124 3.60 29.51 2.32
N ILE A 125 4.62 30.08 1.65
CA ILE A 125 4.87 29.83 0.22
C ILE A 125 5.13 28.34 -0.04
N ILE A 126 6.03 27.71 0.72
CA ILE A 126 6.38 26.30 0.51
C ILE A 126 5.23 25.38 0.94
N THR A 127 4.53 25.71 2.03
CA THR A 127 3.32 25.03 2.48
C THR A 127 2.27 25.00 1.38
N LEU A 128 2.00 26.11 0.69
CA LEU A 128 1.01 26.14 -0.39
C LEU A 128 1.38 25.27 -1.60
N ILE A 129 2.67 25.16 -1.94
CA ILE A 129 3.14 24.26 -3.01
C ILE A 129 2.72 22.82 -2.70
N TYR A 130 2.91 22.39 -1.45
CA TYR A 130 2.55 21.05 -1.01
C TYR A 130 1.05 20.91 -0.74
N ALA A 131 0.44 21.78 0.06
CA ALA A 131 -0.94 21.67 0.51
C ALA A 131 -1.98 21.77 -0.61
N ALA A 132 -1.65 22.49 -1.70
CA ALA A 132 -2.57 22.74 -2.81
C ALA A 132 -2.03 22.22 -4.16
N GLY A 133 -0.93 21.46 -4.17
CA GLY A 133 -0.35 20.90 -5.39
C GLY A 133 0.02 21.96 -6.44
N LEU A 134 0.58 23.09 -5.99
CA LEU A 134 0.85 24.25 -6.84
C LEU A 134 2.25 24.19 -7.46
N ASP A 135 2.37 24.64 -8.70
CA ASP A 135 3.67 24.96 -9.30
C ASP A 135 4.19 26.31 -8.78
N THR A 136 5.51 26.47 -8.74
CA THR A 136 6.15 27.73 -8.27
C THR A 136 5.66 28.97 -9.03
N SER A 137 5.29 28.83 -10.32
CA SER A 137 4.70 29.91 -11.12
C SER A 137 3.27 30.23 -10.73
N GLU A 138 2.50 29.26 -10.26
CA GLU A 138 1.13 29.49 -9.78
C GLU A 138 1.17 30.24 -8.46
N VAL A 139 2.02 29.80 -7.51
CA VAL A 139 2.12 30.40 -6.17
C VAL A 139 2.44 31.90 -6.20
N ILE A 140 3.38 32.31 -7.05
CA ILE A 140 3.76 33.73 -7.14
C ILE A 140 2.66 34.61 -7.75
N ASN A 141 1.75 34.02 -8.51
CA ASN A 141 0.69 34.77 -9.21
C ASN A 141 -0.63 34.83 -8.43
N ILE A 142 -0.72 34.17 -7.26
CA ILE A 142 -1.90 34.23 -6.40
C ILE A 142 -2.12 35.67 -5.94
N ARG A 143 -3.38 36.13 -6.03
CA ARG A 143 -3.82 37.41 -5.46
C ARG A 143 -4.57 37.18 -4.15
N VAL A 144 -4.62 38.20 -3.31
CA VAL A 144 -5.34 38.13 -2.02
C VAL A 144 -6.80 37.70 -2.21
N LYS A 145 -7.46 38.26 -3.24
CA LYS A 145 -8.86 37.95 -3.60
C LYS A 145 -9.10 36.55 -4.18
N ASP A 146 -8.05 35.77 -4.41
CA ASP A 146 -8.20 34.43 -4.99
C ASP A 146 -8.49 33.37 -3.93
N ILE A 147 -8.46 33.74 -2.63
CA ILE A 147 -8.79 32.86 -1.51
C ILE A 147 -10.17 33.25 -0.97
N GLU A 148 -11.15 32.38 -1.15
CA GLU A 148 -12.53 32.56 -0.69
C GLU A 148 -13.11 31.21 -0.24
N ASN A 149 -13.89 31.20 0.85
CA ASN A 149 -14.60 30.01 1.35
C ASN A 149 -13.72 28.74 1.44
N GLU A 150 -12.52 28.87 2.04
CA GLU A 150 -11.54 27.77 2.18
C GLU A 150 -10.98 27.21 0.85
N LYS A 151 -11.32 27.83 -0.28
CA LYS A 151 -10.83 27.46 -1.61
C LYS A 151 -9.86 28.51 -2.14
N LEU A 152 -8.85 28.05 -2.87
CA LEU A 152 -7.92 28.88 -3.62
C LEU A 152 -8.22 28.75 -5.12
N SER A 153 -8.43 29.88 -5.79
CA SER A 153 -8.60 29.96 -7.23
C SER A 153 -7.27 30.17 -7.93
N ILE A 154 -6.89 29.24 -8.81
CA ILE A 154 -5.65 29.32 -9.59
C ILE A 154 -5.96 29.92 -10.95
N ARG A 155 -5.17 30.91 -11.35
CA ARG A 155 -5.32 31.62 -12.63
C ARG A 155 -4.18 31.29 -13.58
N ASN A 156 -4.48 31.29 -14.89
CA ASN A 156 -3.44 31.27 -15.91
C ASN A 156 -2.80 32.65 -16.12
N ASN A 157 -1.80 32.72 -16.99
CA ASN A 157 -1.11 33.95 -17.35
C ASN A 157 -2.02 35.00 -18.04
N LYS A 158 -3.21 34.60 -18.51
CA LYS A 158 -4.23 35.50 -19.08
C LYS A 158 -5.21 36.03 -18.02
N GLY A 159 -5.10 35.59 -16.77
CA GLY A 159 -5.95 36.02 -15.65
C GLY A 159 -7.23 35.20 -15.44
N ASN A 160 -7.49 34.21 -16.29
CA ASN A 160 -8.66 33.35 -16.19
C ASN A 160 -8.44 32.28 -15.11
N ILE A 161 -9.46 32.01 -14.30
CA ILE A 161 -9.45 30.90 -13.35
C ILE A 161 -9.43 29.59 -14.16
N VAL A 162 -8.45 28.73 -13.88
CA VAL A 162 -8.26 27.45 -14.57
C VAL A 162 -8.59 26.25 -13.70
N ARG A 163 -8.46 26.38 -12.39
CA ARG A 163 -8.84 25.36 -11.40
C ARG A 163 -9.04 26.01 -10.04
N GLN A 164 -9.74 25.32 -9.15
CA GLN A 164 -9.83 25.68 -7.74
C GLN A 164 -9.34 24.51 -6.90
N THR A 165 -8.80 24.79 -5.72
CA THR A 165 -8.33 23.76 -4.79
C THR A 165 -8.76 24.08 -3.37
N TYR A 166 -9.10 23.03 -2.61
CA TYR A 166 -9.35 23.16 -1.18
C TYR A 166 -8.05 23.46 -0.43
N LEU A 167 -8.15 24.33 0.58
CA LEU A 167 -7.06 24.61 1.52
C LEU A 167 -7.36 23.93 2.85
N GLY A 168 -6.42 23.12 3.32
CA GLY A 168 -6.51 22.49 4.63
C GLY A 168 -6.55 23.51 5.78
N VAL A 169 -7.10 23.10 6.92
CA VAL A 169 -7.23 23.91 8.14
C VAL A 169 -5.90 24.51 8.56
N TYR A 170 -4.82 23.70 8.55
CA TYR A 170 -3.48 24.20 8.89
C TYR A 170 -3.01 25.32 7.95
N THR A 171 -3.31 25.18 6.65
CA THR A 171 -2.89 26.16 5.65
C THR A 171 -3.65 27.47 5.81
N LEU A 172 -4.95 27.40 6.15
CA LEU A 172 -5.77 28.58 6.45
C LEU A 172 -5.26 29.31 7.69
N ASP A 173 -4.94 28.59 8.77
CA ASP A 173 -4.37 29.17 9.99
C ASP A 173 -3.05 29.91 9.67
N LEU A 174 -2.15 29.25 8.92
CA LEU A 174 -0.87 29.83 8.52
C LEU A 174 -1.04 31.05 7.59
N LEU A 175 -2.05 31.05 6.72
CA LEU A 175 -2.38 32.18 5.86
C LEU A 175 -2.92 33.37 6.65
N ARG A 176 -3.74 33.13 7.68
CA ARG A 176 -4.25 34.17 8.58
C ARG A 176 -3.11 34.85 9.33
N GLU A 177 -2.22 34.05 9.94
CA GLU A 177 -1.02 34.56 10.62
C GLU A 177 -0.15 35.40 9.67
N TYR A 178 0.10 34.88 8.46
CA TYR A 178 0.84 35.60 7.43
C TYR A 178 0.16 36.93 7.05
N TYR A 179 -1.16 36.93 6.85
CA TYR A 179 -1.92 38.10 6.44
C TYR A 179 -1.88 39.21 7.50
N ILE A 180 -2.01 38.84 8.78
CA ILE A 180 -1.93 39.78 9.91
C ILE A 180 -0.56 40.48 9.93
N LEU A 181 0.52 39.73 9.70
CA LEU A 181 1.89 40.25 9.78
C LEU A 181 2.29 41.09 8.56
N TYR A 182 1.94 40.64 7.35
CA TYR A 182 2.43 41.26 6.11
C TYR A 182 1.43 42.19 5.41
N LYS A 183 0.13 42.03 5.66
CA LYS A 183 -0.96 42.84 5.07
C LYS A 183 -0.80 43.08 3.54
N PRO A 184 -0.66 42.00 2.74
CA PRO A 184 -0.48 42.13 1.30
C PRO A 184 -1.67 42.84 0.64
N LYS A 185 -1.42 43.64 -0.40
CA LYS A 185 -2.47 44.43 -1.08
C LYS A 185 -2.91 43.83 -2.41
N ASN A 186 -1.95 43.39 -3.22
CA ASN A 186 -2.21 42.93 -4.59
C ASN A 186 -1.95 41.42 -4.75
N TYR A 187 -0.68 41.04 -4.79
CA TYR A 187 -0.27 39.65 -4.78
C TYR A 187 -0.28 39.12 -3.35
N LEU A 188 -0.66 37.86 -3.17
CA LEU A 188 -0.60 37.21 -1.86
C LEU A 188 0.83 37.25 -1.34
N PHE A 189 1.83 37.03 -2.19
CA PHE A 189 3.25 37.15 -1.87
C PHE A 189 3.92 38.26 -2.68
N GLU A 190 4.07 39.44 -2.06
CA GLU A 190 4.69 40.61 -2.68
C GLU A 190 6.22 40.51 -2.69
N GLY A 191 6.82 40.94 -3.81
CA GLY A 191 8.26 41.07 -4.02
C GLY A 191 8.83 42.39 -3.51
N LEU A 192 10.13 42.60 -3.73
CA LEU A 192 10.84 43.79 -3.23
C LEU A 192 10.40 45.10 -3.92
N LYS A 193 9.98 45.02 -5.18
CA LYS A 193 9.49 46.19 -5.93
C LYS A 193 7.99 46.37 -5.67
N LYS A 194 7.54 47.62 -5.62
CA LYS A 194 6.11 47.95 -5.50
C LYS A 194 5.31 47.25 -6.60
N ASN A 195 4.19 46.63 -6.23
CA ASN A 195 3.30 45.85 -7.12
C ASN A 195 3.98 44.70 -7.88
N SER A 196 5.14 44.21 -7.41
CA SER A 196 5.76 43.00 -7.95
C SER A 196 5.38 41.78 -7.12
N HIS A 197 5.32 40.62 -7.76
CA HIS A 197 5.20 39.34 -7.07
C HIS A 197 6.56 38.82 -6.59
N TYR A 198 6.53 37.86 -5.67
CA TYR A 198 7.71 37.12 -5.26
C TYR A 198 8.38 36.39 -6.43
N SER A 199 9.70 36.18 -6.39
CA SER A 199 10.42 35.56 -7.52
C SER A 199 10.49 34.03 -7.39
N THR A 200 10.33 33.30 -8.50
CA THR A 200 10.50 31.83 -8.50
C THR A 200 11.91 31.40 -8.09
N THR A 201 12.93 32.21 -8.39
CA THR A 201 14.32 31.98 -7.95
C THR A 201 14.43 32.06 -6.43
N SER A 202 13.76 33.03 -5.80
CA SER A 202 13.72 33.15 -4.34
C SER A 202 13.05 31.92 -3.71
N ILE A 203 11.95 31.42 -4.29
CA ILE A 203 11.28 30.19 -3.83
C ILE A 203 12.25 28.99 -3.91
N ARG A 204 12.97 28.84 -5.03
CA ARG A 204 13.99 27.79 -5.17
C ARG A 204 15.07 27.91 -4.11
N ASN A 205 15.58 29.11 -3.85
CA ASN A 205 16.63 29.33 -2.86
C ASN A 205 16.14 29.04 -1.43
N ILE A 206 14.90 29.39 -1.09
CA ILE A 206 14.26 29.03 0.19
C ILE A 206 14.22 27.51 0.32
N PHE A 207 13.72 26.83 -0.71
CA PHE A 207 13.60 25.38 -0.71
C PHE A 207 14.96 24.68 -0.62
N ILE A 208 15.98 25.19 -1.32
CA ILE A 208 17.35 24.65 -1.25
C ILE A 208 17.91 24.76 0.18
N LYS A 209 17.76 25.92 0.83
CA LYS A 209 18.21 26.07 2.21
C LYS A 209 17.47 25.14 3.18
N ALA A 210 16.16 24.97 2.98
CA ALA A 210 15.33 24.11 3.82
C ALA A 210 15.60 22.62 3.60
N LYS A 211 15.88 22.19 2.36
CA LYS A 211 16.18 20.78 2.06
C LYS A 211 17.56 20.38 2.60
N GLU A 212 18.55 21.28 2.48
CA GLU A 212 19.90 21.09 3.00
C GLU A 212 19.90 20.89 4.52
N SER A 213 19.14 21.71 5.26
CA SER A 213 19.03 21.57 6.72
C SER A 213 18.31 20.30 7.18
N CYS A 214 17.56 19.64 6.29
CA CYS A 214 16.79 18.43 6.59
C CYS A 214 17.43 17.14 6.06
N GLY A 215 18.58 17.21 5.38
CA GLY A 215 19.23 16.05 4.77
C GLY A 215 18.47 15.47 3.57
N ILE A 216 17.64 16.26 2.89
CA ILE A 216 16.87 15.82 1.71
C ILE A 216 17.78 15.83 0.46
N PRO A 217 17.71 14.81 -0.42
CA PRO A 217 18.60 14.67 -1.57
C PRO A 217 18.63 15.87 -2.52
N ASN A 218 19.76 16.01 -3.22
CA ASN A 218 20.01 17.20 -4.00
C ASN A 218 19.14 17.34 -5.25
N GLU A 219 18.73 16.23 -5.86
CA GLU A 219 17.82 16.21 -7.01
C GLU A 219 16.40 16.69 -6.69
N ILE A 220 16.02 16.75 -5.40
CA ILE A 220 14.69 17.19 -4.99
C ILE A 220 14.56 18.70 -5.16
N THR A 221 13.48 19.08 -5.84
CA THR A 221 13.13 20.48 -6.18
C THR A 221 11.71 20.80 -5.72
N PRO A 222 11.28 22.07 -5.69
CA PRO A 222 9.92 22.43 -5.27
C PRO A 222 8.81 21.67 -6.02
N ARG A 223 9.04 21.25 -7.28
CA ARG A 223 8.07 20.45 -8.04
C ARG A 223 7.80 19.09 -7.39
N HIS A 224 8.77 18.52 -6.68
CA HIS A 224 8.60 17.24 -5.99
C HIS A 224 7.62 17.35 -4.82
N LEU A 225 7.39 18.53 -4.24
CA LEU A 225 6.29 18.73 -3.28
C LEU A 225 4.92 18.55 -3.94
N LYS A 226 4.75 18.97 -5.20
CA LYS A 226 3.53 18.71 -5.97
C LYS A 226 3.36 17.22 -6.29
N TYR A 227 4.44 16.51 -6.61
CA TYR A 227 4.40 15.05 -6.76
C TYR A 227 4.04 14.36 -5.45
N SER A 228 4.58 14.85 -4.33
CA SER A 228 4.27 14.36 -3.00
C SER A 228 2.80 14.62 -2.63
N TYR A 229 2.24 15.78 -3.01
CA TYR A 229 0.81 16.05 -2.87
C TYR A 229 -0.05 15.00 -3.58
N VAL A 230 0.26 14.69 -4.84
CA VAL A 230 -0.45 13.67 -5.62
C VAL A 230 -0.34 12.31 -4.94
N LYS A 231 0.89 11.87 -4.64
CA LYS A 231 1.15 10.58 -4.01
C LYS A 231 0.46 10.44 -2.67
N HIS A 232 0.53 11.48 -1.82
CA HIS A 232 -0.11 11.44 -0.51
C HIS A 232 -1.64 11.50 -0.60
N LEU A 233 -2.24 12.11 -1.62
CA LEU A 233 -3.69 11.97 -1.83
C LEU A 233 -4.06 10.55 -2.27
N GLN A 234 -3.24 9.92 -3.13
CA GLN A 234 -3.45 8.52 -3.51
C GLN A 234 -3.34 7.58 -2.30
N ASP A 235 -2.35 7.80 -1.44
CA ASP A 235 -2.17 7.03 -0.19
C ASP A 235 -3.36 7.21 0.78
N GLU A 236 -4.15 8.26 0.62
CA GLU A 236 -5.37 8.54 1.41
C GLU A 236 -6.65 8.04 0.70
N GLY A 237 -6.50 7.34 -0.44
CA GLY A 237 -7.59 6.67 -1.15
C GLY A 237 -8.21 7.46 -2.31
N TYR A 238 -7.68 8.64 -2.67
CA TYR A 238 -8.19 9.39 -3.82
C TYR A 238 -7.76 8.76 -5.15
N LYS A 239 -8.69 8.60 -6.10
CA LYS A 239 -8.38 8.04 -7.42
C LYS A 239 -7.47 8.99 -8.20
N THR A 240 -6.51 8.43 -8.93
CA THR A 240 -5.56 9.20 -9.76
C THR A 240 -6.27 10.12 -10.76
N ALA A 241 -7.37 9.67 -11.35
CA ALA A 241 -8.16 10.45 -12.30
C ALA A 241 -8.72 11.73 -11.67
N ASP A 242 -9.30 11.63 -10.46
CA ASP A 242 -9.82 12.77 -9.71
C ASP A 242 -8.71 13.78 -9.39
N ILE A 243 -7.54 13.28 -8.97
CA ILE A 243 -6.39 14.13 -8.64
C ILE A 243 -5.85 14.86 -9.87
N LEU A 244 -5.71 14.16 -11.01
CA LEU A 244 -5.24 14.78 -12.26
C LEU A 244 -6.25 15.81 -12.79
N LYS A 245 -7.55 15.55 -12.61
CA LYS A 245 -8.63 16.50 -12.93
C LYS A 245 -8.58 17.74 -12.07
N HIS A 246 -8.52 17.54 -10.76
CA HIS A 246 -8.34 18.58 -9.76
C HIS A 246 -7.12 19.44 -10.07
N LEU A 247 -6.02 18.80 -10.48
CA LEU A 247 -4.80 19.51 -10.82
C LEU A 247 -4.79 20.14 -12.22
N ASN A 248 -5.83 19.94 -13.04
CA ASN A 248 -5.90 20.37 -14.43
C ASN A 248 -4.66 19.94 -15.25
N LEU A 249 -4.24 18.68 -15.07
CA LEU A 249 -3.06 18.09 -15.73
C LEU A 249 -3.41 17.29 -17.01
N PHE A 250 -4.64 17.43 -17.52
CA PHE A 250 -5.09 16.74 -18.74
C PHE A 250 -4.29 17.17 -19.97
N ASN A 251 -3.47 16.27 -20.48
CA ASN A 251 -2.98 16.33 -21.86
C ASN A 251 -3.64 15.21 -22.70
N GLY A 252 -3.57 15.33 -24.04
CA GLY A 252 -4.23 14.40 -24.96
C GLY A 252 -3.89 12.92 -24.78
N TYR A 253 -2.68 12.60 -24.30
CA TYR A 253 -2.26 11.21 -24.02
C TYR A 253 -2.81 10.65 -22.70
N THR A 254 -3.09 11.52 -21.72
CA THR A 254 -3.75 11.14 -20.45
C THR A 254 -5.25 10.92 -20.60
N ILE A 255 -5.90 11.56 -21.58
CA ILE A 255 -7.36 11.50 -21.73
C ILE A 255 -7.81 10.13 -22.23
N GLU A 256 -7.21 9.57 -23.29
CA GLU A 256 -7.57 8.24 -23.84
C GLU A 256 -7.39 7.09 -22.85
N TYR A 257 -6.38 7.17 -21.97
CA TYR A 257 -6.09 6.12 -20.98
C TYR A 257 -7.07 6.15 -19.79
N TYR A 258 -7.63 7.32 -19.45
CA TYR A 258 -8.51 7.48 -18.28
C TYR A 258 -9.98 7.76 -18.65
N SER A 259 -10.31 8.06 -19.91
CA SER A 259 -11.68 8.27 -20.38
C SER A 259 -12.52 7.00 -20.45
N GLN A 260 -11.93 5.83 -20.18
CA GLN A 260 -12.63 4.54 -20.10
C GLN A 260 -13.21 4.28 -18.69
N ILE A 261 -13.00 5.19 -17.74
CA ILE A 261 -13.50 5.06 -16.36
C ILE A 261 -14.73 5.96 -16.21
N ASP A 262 -15.90 5.31 -16.21
CA ASP A 262 -17.24 5.91 -16.29
C ASP A 262 -17.82 6.33 -14.91
N ASP A 263 -16.97 6.81 -13.99
CA ASP A 263 -17.40 7.16 -12.62
C ASP A 263 -17.56 8.67 -12.41
N GLU A 264 -18.61 9.07 -11.67
CA GLU A 264 -18.77 10.41 -11.12
C GLU A 264 -17.49 10.89 -10.42
N VAL A 265 -16.92 11.99 -10.91
CA VAL A 265 -15.70 12.58 -10.36
C VAL A 265 -15.99 13.14 -8.98
N MET A 266 -15.30 12.63 -7.97
CA MET A 266 -15.42 13.15 -6.61
C MET A 266 -14.67 14.48 -6.45
N GLU A 267 -15.30 15.45 -5.76
CA GLU A 267 -14.64 16.69 -5.38
C GLU A 267 -13.61 16.44 -4.25
N ILE A 268 -12.38 16.93 -4.41
CA ILE A 268 -11.31 16.77 -3.43
C ILE A 268 -11.42 17.88 -2.36
N GLU A 269 -12.08 17.56 -1.24
CA GLU A 269 -12.31 18.46 -0.09
C GLU A 269 -11.28 18.27 1.05
N TYR A 270 -10.10 17.74 0.72
CA TYR A 270 -9.05 17.39 1.67
C TYR A 270 -7.67 17.80 1.15
N SER A 271 -6.83 18.24 2.06
CA SER A 271 -5.42 18.52 1.79
C SER A 271 -4.55 17.63 2.67
N PRO A 272 -3.54 16.93 2.11
CA PRO A 272 -2.65 16.08 2.89
C PRO A 272 -1.94 16.79 4.05
N ILE A 273 -1.75 18.11 3.96
CA ILE A 273 -1.16 18.96 5.02
C ILE A 273 -1.87 18.78 6.37
N ASP A 274 -3.18 18.51 6.38
CA ASP A 274 -3.94 18.43 7.63
C ASP A 274 -3.64 17.15 8.41
N SER A 275 -3.34 16.03 7.73
CA SER A 275 -2.82 14.83 8.39
C SER A 275 -1.44 15.04 9.01
N LEU A 276 -0.58 15.88 8.40
CA LEU A 276 0.77 16.14 8.92
C LEU A 276 0.75 16.83 10.29
N TYR A 277 -0.27 17.65 10.54
CA TYR A 277 -0.41 18.45 11.76
C TYR A 277 -1.62 18.05 12.62
N GLY A 278 -2.30 16.94 12.30
CA GLY A 278 -3.41 16.39 13.08
C GLY A 278 -4.67 17.27 13.13
N LYS A 279 -4.88 18.12 12.12
CA LYS A 279 -5.96 19.14 12.12
C LYS A 279 -7.28 18.65 11.52
N LYS A 280 -7.23 17.70 10.58
CA LYS A 280 -8.40 17.10 9.91
C LYS A 280 -8.02 15.68 9.47
N LYS A 281 -8.90 14.70 9.71
CA LYS A 281 -8.71 13.32 9.21
C LYS A 281 -9.29 13.21 7.79
N PRO A 282 -8.69 12.40 6.90
CA PRO A 282 -9.29 12.07 5.61
C PRO A 282 -10.69 11.48 5.82
N LYS A 283 -11.62 11.71 4.88
CA LYS A 283 -12.85 10.89 4.82
C LYS A 283 -12.39 9.43 4.73
N SER A 284 -12.93 8.56 5.57
CA SER A 284 -12.55 7.15 5.65
C SER A 284 -12.90 6.44 4.34
N ILE A 285 -12.00 6.50 3.37
CA ILE A 285 -12.05 5.70 2.16
C ILE A 285 -11.50 4.33 2.54
N LYS A 286 -12.27 3.26 2.30
CA LYS A 286 -11.81 1.89 2.54
C LYS A 286 -10.65 1.61 1.60
N ILE A 287 -9.43 1.58 2.15
CA ILE A 287 -8.23 1.17 1.42
C ILE A 287 -8.14 -0.35 1.51
N GLU A 288 -8.39 -1.05 0.41
CA GLU A 288 -8.01 -2.45 0.25
C GLU A 288 -6.53 -2.50 -0.14
N VAL A 289 -5.66 -2.63 0.86
CA VAL A 289 -4.22 -2.85 0.63
C VAL A 289 -4.02 -4.31 0.25
N THR A 290 -3.50 -4.56 -0.95
CA THR A 290 -3.12 -5.91 -1.39
C THR A 290 -1.78 -6.31 -0.76
N ASN A 291 -1.58 -7.61 -0.54
CA ASN A 291 -0.36 -8.15 0.11
C ASN A 291 0.95 -7.70 -0.59
N GLU A 292 0.92 -7.45 -1.90
CA GLU A 292 2.05 -7.00 -2.72
C GLU A 292 2.50 -5.56 -2.40
N GLN A 293 1.61 -4.70 -1.92
CA GLN A 293 1.92 -3.32 -1.54
C GLN A 293 2.54 -3.21 -0.14
N ALA A 294 2.29 -4.20 0.73
CA ALA A 294 2.83 -4.24 2.08
C ALA A 294 4.31 -4.67 2.11
N GLU A 295 4.74 -5.51 1.15
CA GLU A 295 6.11 -6.04 1.07
C GLU A 295 7.17 -4.99 0.68
N ASN A 296 6.76 -3.79 0.21
CA ASN A 296 7.67 -2.78 -0.34
C ASN A 296 7.89 -1.53 0.56
N ILE A 297 7.51 -1.58 1.85
CA ILE A 297 7.73 -0.46 2.78
C ILE A 297 9.17 -0.52 3.33
N VAL A 298 10.08 0.28 2.76
CA VAL A 298 11.45 0.45 3.27
C VAL A 298 11.52 1.72 4.13
N PHE A 299 11.87 1.59 5.41
CA PHE A 299 12.09 2.71 6.32
C PHE A 299 13.56 3.17 6.29
N THR A 300 13.79 4.48 6.39
CA THR A 300 15.14 5.06 6.54
C THR A 300 15.63 4.99 7.99
N ASP A 301 16.95 4.95 8.23
CA ASP A 301 17.54 4.88 9.58
C ASP A 301 17.03 5.96 10.55
N ALA A 302 16.70 7.15 10.05
CA ALA A 302 16.12 8.23 10.85
C ALA A 302 14.64 8.03 11.18
N GLN A 303 13.87 7.38 10.29
CA GLN A 303 12.49 6.96 10.56
C GLN A 303 12.46 5.77 11.52
N THR A 304 13.40 4.84 11.37
CA THR A 304 13.64 3.73 12.30
C THR A 304 14.01 4.30 13.68
N LYS A 305 14.93 5.27 13.76
CA LYS A 305 15.33 5.92 15.03
C LYS A 305 14.21 6.68 15.71
N TYR A 306 13.35 7.35 14.93
CA TYR A 306 12.17 8.04 15.46
C TYR A 306 11.09 7.06 15.96
N LEU A 307 10.86 5.96 15.24
CA LEU A 307 9.99 4.87 15.69
C LEU A 307 10.56 4.16 16.94
N LEU A 308 11.89 4.02 17.01
CA LEU A 308 12.67 3.50 18.15
C LEU A 308 12.49 4.38 19.41
N GLU A 309 12.59 5.71 19.26
CA GLU A 309 12.50 6.66 20.38
C GLU A 309 11.07 6.89 20.89
N LYS A 310 10.06 6.78 20.03
CA LYS A 310 8.66 7.05 20.40
C LYS A 310 7.89 5.85 20.93
N ASN A 311 8.36 4.63 20.64
CA ASN A 311 7.76 3.41 21.14
C ASN A 311 8.80 2.53 21.85
N PRO A 312 9.50 3.05 22.87
CA PRO A 312 10.59 2.32 23.52
C PRO A 312 10.12 0.96 24.06
N ASP A 313 8.88 0.85 24.53
CA ASP A 313 8.32 -0.42 25.05
C ASP A 313 8.05 -1.46 23.95
N ILE A 314 7.65 -1.00 22.76
CA ILE A 314 7.43 -1.87 21.59
C ILE A 314 8.78 -2.41 21.10
N ILE A 315 9.79 -1.56 21.11
CA ILE A 315 11.14 -1.83 20.63
C ILE A 315 11.92 -2.67 21.64
N LYS A 316 11.80 -2.34 22.92
CA LYS A 316 12.28 -3.16 24.03
C LYS A 316 11.62 -4.53 23.97
N GLY A 317 10.30 -4.60 23.74
CA GLY A 317 9.62 -5.85 23.46
C GLY A 317 10.12 -6.58 22.20
N PHE A 318 10.49 -5.88 21.12
CA PHE A 318 11.05 -6.48 19.92
C PHE A 318 12.50 -6.97 20.10
N LEU A 319 13.33 -6.24 20.85
CA LEU A 319 14.73 -6.55 21.14
C LEU A 319 14.86 -7.64 22.21
N GLU A 320 14.03 -7.61 23.25
CA GLU A 320 13.99 -8.62 24.32
C GLU A 320 13.49 -9.97 23.81
N ASN A 321 12.56 -9.96 22.84
CA ASN A 321 11.96 -11.18 22.28
C ASN A 321 12.53 -11.59 20.91
N ASN A 322 13.58 -10.92 20.39
CA ASN A 322 14.19 -11.20 19.09
C ASN A 322 13.17 -11.35 17.93
N LEU A 323 12.11 -10.54 17.93
CA LEU A 323 10.99 -10.66 16.99
C LEU A 323 11.36 -10.14 15.60
N THR A 324 11.05 -10.92 14.57
CA THR A 324 11.32 -10.60 13.16
C THR A 324 10.16 -9.85 12.48
N HIS A 325 10.41 -9.25 11.31
CA HIS A 325 9.34 -8.65 10.48
C HIS A 325 8.20 -9.64 10.17
N SER A 326 8.54 -10.91 9.88
CA SER A 326 7.56 -11.98 9.68
C SER A 326 6.71 -12.23 10.92
N ASP A 327 7.29 -12.12 12.12
CA ASP A 327 6.54 -12.34 13.37
C ASP A 327 5.51 -11.23 13.61
N ILE A 328 5.84 -9.99 13.23
CA ILE A 328 4.93 -8.84 13.35
C ILE A 328 3.74 -8.98 12.40
N VAL A 329 4.02 -9.30 11.13
CA VAL A 329 2.97 -9.49 10.11
C VAL A 329 2.09 -10.68 10.47
N ALA A 330 2.70 -11.79 10.90
CA ALA A 330 1.97 -12.97 11.35
C ALA A 330 1.09 -12.66 12.56
N LEU A 331 1.58 -11.92 13.56
CA LEU A 331 0.81 -11.54 14.74
C LEU A 331 -0.35 -10.59 14.40
N GLY A 332 -0.12 -9.63 13.51
CA GLY A 332 -1.17 -8.74 13.00
C GLY A 332 -2.27 -9.51 12.25
N TYR A 333 -1.89 -10.48 11.42
CA TYR A 333 -2.81 -11.39 10.76
C TYR A 333 -3.60 -12.22 11.78
N ARG A 334 -2.93 -12.89 12.72
CA ARG A 334 -3.56 -13.72 13.77
C ARG A 334 -4.60 -12.94 14.57
N LYS A 335 -4.30 -11.69 14.97
CA LYS A 335 -5.25 -10.80 15.66
C LYS A 335 -6.51 -10.54 14.86
N LYS A 336 -6.38 -10.26 13.55
CA LYS A 336 -7.55 -10.06 12.68
C LYS A 336 -8.38 -11.35 12.56
N GLN A 337 -7.72 -12.49 12.47
CA GLN A 337 -8.39 -13.79 12.32
C GLN A 337 -9.10 -14.22 13.61
N LEU A 338 -8.60 -13.84 14.80
CA LEU A 338 -9.33 -14.03 16.06
C LEU A 338 -10.66 -13.27 16.08
N VAL A 339 -10.70 -12.05 15.56
CA VAL A 339 -11.97 -11.30 15.43
C VAL A 339 -12.94 -12.06 14.54
N VAL A 340 -12.48 -12.60 13.41
CA VAL A 340 -13.31 -13.42 12.52
C VAL A 340 -13.77 -14.70 13.22
N PHE A 341 -12.89 -15.39 13.94
CA PHE A 341 -13.21 -16.60 14.70
C PHE A 341 -14.33 -16.31 15.72
N GLN A 342 -14.17 -15.25 16.51
CA GLN A 342 -15.16 -14.84 17.50
C GLN A 342 -16.53 -14.56 16.87
N LYS A 343 -16.55 -13.87 15.72
CA LYS A 343 -17.78 -13.58 14.98
C LYS A 343 -18.41 -14.85 14.42
N LEU A 344 -17.63 -15.82 13.94
CA LEU A 344 -18.14 -17.10 13.44
C LEU A 344 -18.85 -17.92 14.52
N ILE A 345 -18.38 -17.87 15.77
CA ILE A 345 -19.01 -18.58 16.90
C ILE A 345 -20.23 -17.81 17.42
N ASN A 346 -20.11 -16.50 17.61
CA ASN A 346 -21.03 -15.74 18.48
C ASN A 346 -21.93 -14.74 17.77
N GLU A 347 -21.57 -14.26 16.57
CA GLU A 347 -22.34 -13.21 15.90
C GLU A 347 -23.49 -13.81 15.09
N GLN A 348 -24.72 -13.48 15.50
CA GLN A 348 -25.94 -13.98 14.86
C GLN A 348 -25.99 -13.56 13.39
N GLY A 349 -26.16 -14.53 12.49
CA GLY A 349 -26.21 -14.31 11.04
C GLY A 349 -24.84 -14.18 10.35
N PHE A 350 -23.75 -13.94 11.09
CA PHE A 350 -22.41 -13.83 10.50
C PHE A 350 -21.95 -15.17 9.90
N PHE A 351 -22.21 -16.29 10.57
CA PHE A 351 -21.86 -17.63 10.06
C PHE A 351 -22.53 -17.93 8.71
N GLU A 352 -23.83 -17.64 8.58
CA GLU A 352 -24.57 -17.88 7.33
C GLU A 352 -24.16 -16.91 6.22
N LEU A 353 -23.86 -15.65 6.56
CA LEU A 353 -23.30 -14.68 5.61
C LEU A 353 -21.94 -15.16 5.09
N PHE A 354 -21.04 -15.57 5.98
CA PHE A 354 -19.71 -16.06 5.65
C PHE A 354 -19.77 -17.30 4.75
N LYS A 355 -20.72 -18.20 5.02
CA LYS A 355 -21.02 -19.39 4.23
C LYS A 355 -21.53 -19.04 2.83
N LYS A 356 -22.47 -18.09 2.74
CA LYS A 356 -23.07 -17.62 1.48
C LYS A 356 -22.06 -16.91 0.57
N GLU A 357 -21.24 -16.01 1.12
CA GLU A 357 -20.22 -15.26 0.37
C GLU A 357 -19.15 -16.15 -0.27
N ARG A 358 -18.95 -17.37 0.25
CA ARG A 358 -17.93 -18.32 -0.22
C ARG A 358 -18.50 -19.55 -0.92
N GLU A 359 -19.80 -19.55 -1.23
CA GLU A 359 -20.48 -20.64 -1.94
C GLU A 359 -20.32 -22.02 -1.24
N ILE A 360 -20.26 -22.02 0.10
CA ILE A 360 -20.05 -23.23 0.89
C ILE A 360 -21.37 -23.95 1.18
N ILE A 361 -21.40 -25.27 0.99
CA ILE A 361 -22.63 -26.08 1.16
C ILE A 361 -22.74 -26.65 2.58
N LYS A 362 -21.69 -27.30 3.09
CA LYS A 362 -21.69 -27.94 4.42
C LYS A 362 -21.20 -26.98 5.52
N ASN A 363 -21.71 -27.13 6.74
CA ASN A 363 -21.33 -26.23 7.84
C ASN A 363 -19.88 -26.47 8.27
N GLU A 364 -19.42 -27.71 8.22
CA GLU A 364 -18.05 -28.10 8.54
C GLU A 364 -17.04 -27.49 7.56
N GLN A 365 -17.43 -27.32 6.30
CA GLN A 365 -16.56 -26.71 5.27
C GLN A 365 -16.21 -25.25 5.57
N VAL A 366 -17.08 -24.51 6.29
CA VAL A 366 -16.78 -23.15 6.76
C VAL A 366 -15.58 -23.17 7.71
N TRP A 367 -15.61 -24.10 8.66
CA TRP A 367 -14.55 -24.27 9.64
C TRP A 367 -13.28 -24.84 9.03
N GLN A 368 -13.39 -25.82 8.13
CA GLN A 368 -12.25 -26.35 7.37
C GLN A 368 -11.53 -25.23 6.63
N LEU A 369 -12.25 -24.39 5.87
CA LEU A 369 -11.68 -23.28 5.13
C LEU A 369 -11.04 -22.22 6.05
N PHE A 370 -11.69 -21.93 7.18
CA PHE A 370 -11.16 -21.01 8.18
C PHE A 370 -9.84 -21.53 8.79
N PHE A 371 -9.80 -22.79 9.20
CA PHE A 371 -8.62 -23.39 9.83
C PHE A 371 -7.50 -23.71 8.84
N GLU A 372 -7.81 -24.01 7.58
CA GLU A 372 -6.83 -24.12 6.50
C GLU A 372 -6.06 -22.82 6.29
N SER A 373 -6.76 -21.68 6.43
CA SER A 373 -6.14 -20.35 6.37
C SER A 373 -5.40 -20.00 7.67
N ASN A 374 -5.69 -20.72 8.77
CA ASN A 374 -5.20 -20.43 10.12
C ASN A 374 -4.59 -21.66 10.82
N PRO A 375 -3.62 -22.37 10.22
CA PRO A 375 -3.08 -23.62 10.77
C PRO A 375 -2.37 -23.43 12.12
N TRP A 376 -1.99 -22.20 12.45
CA TRP A 376 -1.39 -21.83 13.75
C TRP A 376 -2.32 -22.11 14.94
N ILE A 377 -3.65 -22.10 14.73
CA ILE A 377 -4.64 -22.42 15.76
C ILE A 377 -4.46 -23.86 16.23
N PHE A 378 -4.25 -24.80 15.29
CA PHE A 378 -4.00 -26.19 15.62
C PHE A 378 -2.55 -26.46 16.03
N GLY A 379 -1.59 -25.74 15.43
CA GLY A 379 -0.17 -25.99 15.66
C GLY A 379 0.41 -25.41 16.93
N HIS A 380 -0.18 -24.36 17.49
CA HIS A 380 0.23 -23.80 18.77
C HIS A 380 -0.83 -24.04 19.87
N GLY A 381 -2.11 -24.20 19.52
CA GLY A 381 -3.24 -24.21 20.46
C GLY A 381 -3.72 -25.58 20.94
N LEU A 382 -3.35 -26.68 20.28
CA LEU A 382 -3.77 -28.03 20.68
C LEU A 382 -2.79 -28.72 21.64
N ASN A 383 -1.54 -28.23 21.69
CA ASN A 383 -0.47 -28.58 22.63
C ASN A 383 0.64 -27.54 22.43
N TYR A 384 1.47 -27.24 23.45
CA TYR A 384 2.67 -26.39 23.36
C TYR A 384 3.81 -27.06 22.54
N ILE A 385 3.47 -27.73 21.44
CA ILE A 385 4.38 -28.40 20.53
C ILE A 385 4.10 -27.81 19.14
N PHE A 386 5.07 -27.05 18.62
CA PHE A 386 5.00 -26.46 17.28
C PHE A 386 4.61 -27.51 16.25
N SER A 387 3.51 -27.29 15.52
CA SER A 387 3.08 -28.15 14.39
C SER A 387 2.84 -27.33 13.12
N SER A 388 2.95 -27.96 11.96
CA SER A 388 2.79 -27.34 10.63
C SER A 388 1.97 -28.23 9.67
N PRO A 389 1.30 -27.66 8.65
CA PRO A 389 0.71 -28.44 7.55
C PRO A 389 1.77 -29.27 6.83
N LEU A 390 1.36 -30.31 6.11
CA LEU A 390 2.24 -31.02 5.19
C LEU A 390 2.57 -30.11 3.99
N ASP A 391 3.83 -30.07 3.57
CA ASP A 391 4.33 -29.08 2.61
C ASP A 391 3.46 -28.99 1.33
N GLY A 392 2.85 -27.82 1.12
CA GLY A 392 2.05 -27.50 -0.07
C GLY A 392 0.69 -28.20 -0.17
N LYS A 393 0.25 -28.89 0.88
CA LYS A 393 -1.00 -29.69 0.88
C LYS A 393 -2.10 -29.04 1.71
N LYS A 394 -3.36 -29.27 1.31
CA LYS A 394 -4.57 -28.86 2.05
C LYS A 394 -4.64 -29.55 3.43
N LEU A 395 -5.40 -29.00 4.38
CA LEU A 395 -5.59 -29.63 5.69
C LEU A 395 -6.37 -30.94 5.53
N GLU A 396 -7.38 -30.94 4.64
CA GLU A 396 -8.07 -32.16 4.22
C GLU A 396 -7.14 -33.02 3.36
N GLN A 397 -6.89 -34.28 3.77
CA GLN A 397 -5.98 -35.19 3.07
C GLN A 397 -6.55 -36.59 2.92
N VAL A 398 -6.18 -37.28 1.83
CA VAL A 398 -6.43 -38.72 1.64
C VAL A 398 -5.29 -39.47 2.33
N VAL A 399 -5.61 -40.27 3.35
CA VAL A 399 -4.58 -40.92 4.19
C VAL A 399 -4.33 -42.39 3.80
N ALA A 400 -5.19 -42.96 2.96
CA ALA A 400 -5.02 -44.29 2.39
C ALA A 400 -5.13 -44.21 0.86
N GLY A 401 -4.11 -44.72 0.16
CA GLY A 401 -4.07 -44.76 -1.30
C GLY A 401 -5.22 -45.57 -1.92
N TYR A 402 -5.43 -45.38 -3.22
CA TYR A 402 -6.28 -46.23 -4.05
C TYR A 402 -5.64 -47.62 -4.17
N ASP A 403 -5.82 -48.47 -3.16
CA ASP A 403 -5.78 -49.91 -3.42
C ASP A 403 -7.03 -50.26 -4.24
N PHE A 404 -6.88 -51.19 -5.18
CA PHE A 404 -7.89 -51.64 -6.16
C PHE A 404 -9.26 -52.05 -5.54
N ASN A 405 -9.38 -52.11 -4.21
CA ASN A 405 -10.55 -52.49 -3.44
C ASN A 405 -10.99 -51.50 -2.33
N SER A 406 -10.44 -50.29 -2.24
CA SER A 406 -10.93 -49.33 -1.23
C SER A 406 -10.92 -47.87 -1.70
N SER A 407 -12.05 -47.19 -1.51
CA SER A 407 -12.12 -45.73 -1.65
C SER A 407 -11.26 -45.09 -0.57
N GLY A 408 -10.28 -44.26 -0.98
CA GLY A 408 -9.41 -43.55 -0.06
C GLY A 408 -10.22 -42.76 0.97
N LYS A 409 -9.94 -42.97 2.27
CA LYS A 409 -10.60 -42.23 3.36
C LYS A 409 -9.94 -40.87 3.50
N ARG A 410 -10.74 -39.80 3.48
CA ARG A 410 -10.28 -38.43 3.75
C ARG A 410 -10.39 -38.12 5.24
N VAL A 411 -9.42 -37.35 5.73
CA VAL A 411 -9.48 -36.72 7.06
C VAL A 411 -9.76 -35.24 6.90
N ASP A 412 -10.43 -34.65 7.89
CA ASP A 412 -10.66 -33.20 7.89
C ASP A 412 -9.37 -32.42 8.08
N GLY A 413 -8.44 -32.94 8.89
CA GLY A 413 -7.13 -32.33 9.11
C GLY A 413 -5.99 -33.34 9.30
N LEU A 414 -4.91 -33.15 8.56
CA LEU A 414 -3.63 -33.85 8.76
C LEU A 414 -2.48 -32.85 8.93
N LEU A 415 -1.82 -32.92 10.08
CA LEU A 415 -0.72 -32.04 10.48
C LEU A 415 0.52 -32.87 10.82
N LYS A 416 1.69 -32.22 10.90
CA LYS A 416 2.93 -32.79 11.43
C LYS A 416 3.48 -31.90 12.55
N THR A 417 4.08 -32.50 13.57
CA THR A 417 4.91 -31.74 14.52
C THR A 417 6.13 -31.17 13.80
N LYS A 418 6.67 -30.05 14.30
CA LYS A 418 7.86 -29.39 13.78
C LYS A 418 9.02 -29.61 14.74
N GLY A 419 10.03 -30.36 14.30
CA GLY A 419 11.23 -30.69 15.06
C GLY A 419 12.24 -31.45 14.19
N LEU A 420 13.39 -31.86 14.76
CA LEU A 420 14.37 -32.72 14.06
C LEU A 420 13.74 -34.02 13.55
N VAL A 421 12.70 -34.49 14.25
CA VAL A 421 11.87 -35.63 13.87
C VAL A 421 10.40 -35.17 13.94
N SER A 422 9.68 -35.30 12.83
CA SER A 422 8.28 -34.89 12.71
C SER A 422 7.35 -36.09 12.89
N SER A 423 6.26 -35.93 13.65
CA SER A 423 5.23 -36.95 13.87
C SER A 423 3.88 -36.48 13.35
N LEU A 424 3.07 -37.37 12.78
CA LEU A 424 1.73 -37.02 12.30
C LEU A 424 0.73 -36.73 13.44
N CYS A 425 -0.21 -35.83 13.15
CA CYS A 425 -1.31 -35.44 14.01
C CYS A 425 -2.60 -35.37 13.18
N PHE A 426 -3.65 -36.01 13.68
CA PHE A 426 -4.96 -36.09 13.03
C PHE A 426 -5.95 -35.14 13.69
N VAL A 427 -6.78 -34.45 12.90
CA VAL A 427 -7.84 -33.59 13.40
C VAL A 427 -9.13 -33.93 12.67
N GLU A 428 -10.20 -34.18 13.43
CA GLU A 428 -11.58 -34.31 12.93
C GLU A 428 -12.37 -33.09 13.41
N ILE A 429 -13.13 -32.47 12.52
CA ILE A 429 -13.78 -31.18 12.78
C ILE A 429 -15.27 -31.32 12.50
N LYS A 430 -16.09 -31.19 13.55
CA LYS A 430 -17.53 -30.98 13.44
C LYS A 430 -17.85 -29.49 13.59
N THR A 431 -19.11 -29.11 13.53
CA THR A 431 -19.52 -27.72 13.67
C THR A 431 -19.65 -27.33 15.15
N HIS A 432 -19.38 -26.06 15.49
CA HIS A 432 -19.69 -25.47 16.80
C HIS A 432 -21.16 -25.62 17.25
N LYS A 433 -22.07 -25.84 16.30
CA LYS A 433 -23.51 -26.09 16.54
C LYS A 433 -23.84 -27.56 16.79
N THR A 434 -22.87 -28.47 16.71
CA THR A 434 -23.10 -29.90 16.99
C THR A 434 -23.35 -30.10 18.48
N ASP A 435 -24.45 -30.79 18.79
CA ASP A 435 -24.78 -31.16 20.17
C ASP A 435 -23.72 -32.14 20.73
N LEU A 436 -23.26 -31.89 21.95
CA LEU A 436 -22.33 -32.73 22.69
C LEU A 436 -23.06 -33.87 23.39
N LEU A 437 -24.23 -33.61 23.96
CA LEU A 437 -25.06 -34.58 24.67
C LEU A 437 -26.42 -34.77 24.00
N LYS A 438 -27.11 -35.87 24.31
CA LYS A 438 -28.50 -36.06 23.88
C LYS A 438 -29.43 -35.09 24.60
N THR A 439 -30.54 -34.72 23.96
CA THR A 439 -31.55 -33.81 24.52
C THR A 439 -32.26 -34.36 25.76
N ASN A 440 -32.33 -35.70 25.89
CA ASN A 440 -32.94 -36.38 27.03
C ASN A 440 -31.88 -37.13 27.85
N TYR A 441 -32.05 -37.14 29.18
CA TYR A 441 -31.21 -37.94 30.07
C TYR A 441 -31.46 -39.43 29.86
N TYR A 442 -30.41 -40.24 29.94
CA TYR A 442 -30.53 -41.70 29.86
C TYR A 442 -31.06 -42.27 31.19
N ARG A 443 -30.59 -41.69 32.29
CA ARG A 443 -31.07 -41.89 33.66
C ARG A 443 -30.92 -40.57 34.42
N LYS A 444 -31.66 -40.35 35.51
CA LYS A 444 -31.55 -39.10 36.30
C LYS A 444 -30.07 -38.81 36.62
N GLU A 445 -29.64 -37.57 36.40
CA GLU A 445 -28.25 -37.09 36.58
C GLU A 445 -27.21 -37.74 35.63
N SER A 446 -27.63 -38.53 34.64
CA SER A 446 -26.75 -39.21 33.69
C SER A 446 -27.15 -38.90 32.24
N TRP A 447 -26.30 -38.12 31.57
CA TRP A 447 -26.49 -37.72 30.19
C TRP A 447 -25.61 -38.53 29.25
N SER A 448 -26.21 -39.05 28.18
CA SER A 448 -25.47 -39.77 27.14
C SER A 448 -24.85 -38.81 26.14
N ALA A 449 -23.68 -39.17 25.61
CA ALA A 449 -23.09 -38.54 24.45
C ALA A 449 -24.07 -38.50 23.28
N SER A 450 -24.03 -37.42 22.51
CA SER A 450 -24.78 -37.34 21.25
C SER A 450 -24.30 -38.40 20.25
N ASP A 451 -25.16 -38.72 19.29
CA ASP A 451 -24.79 -39.65 18.21
C ASP A 451 -23.69 -39.03 17.31
N GLU A 452 -23.67 -37.70 17.16
CA GLU A 452 -22.62 -36.99 16.43
C GLU A 452 -21.27 -37.07 17.14
N LEU A 453 -21.22 -36.84 18.46
CA LEU A 453 -20.00 -36.94 19.25
C LEU A 453 -19.44 -38.37 19.23
N SER A 454 -20.28 -39.35 19.51
CA SER A 454 -19.91 -40.77 19.52
C SER A 454 -19.43 -41.25 18.13
N GLY A 455 -20.14 -40.81 17.09
CA GLY A 455 -19.77 -41.08 15.69
C GLY A 455 -18.44 -40.46 15.30
N ALA A 456 -18.18 -39.21 15.71
CA ALA A 456 -16.95 -38.50 15.42
C ALA A 456 -15.72 -39.13 16.11
N ILE A 457 -15.85 -39.55 17.38
CA ILE A 457 -14.82 -40.30 18.11
C ILE A 457 -14.47 -41.58 17.35
N SER A 458 -15.48 -42.37 16.98
CA SER A 458 -15.29 -43.61 16.22
C SER A 458 -14.65 -43.36 14.85
N GLN A 459 -15.05 -42.26 14.19
CA GLN A 459 -14.56 -41.87 12.88
C GLN A 459 -13.05 -41.60 12.90
N ILE A 460 -12.57 -40.77 13.83
CA ILE A 460 -11.15 -40.41 13.90
C ILE A 460 -10.28 -41.58 14.36
N GLN A 461 -10.74 -42.37 15.34
CA GLN A 461 -10.05 -43.59 15.77
C GLN A 461 -9.85 -44.57 14.61
N ARG A 462 -10.90 -44.80 13.81
CA ARG A 462 -10.81 -45.64 12.61
C ARG A 462 -9.87 -45.06 11.56
N THR A 463 -9.75 -43.74 11.46
CA THR A 463 -8.80 -43.13 10.52
C THR A 463 -7.36 -43.34 10.98
N VAL A 464 -7.08 -43.11 12.26
CA VAL A 464 -5.74 -43.33 12.84
C VAL A 464 -5.31 -44.80 12.66
N ASP A 465 -6.19 -45.75 13.00
CA ASP A 465 -5.92 -47.19 12.83
C ASP A 465 -5.64 -47.57 11.37
N LYS A 466 -6.46 -47.09 10.43
CA LYS A 466 -6.21 -47.33 8.99
C LYS A 466 -4.86 -46.78 8.54
N SER A 467 -4.52 -45.58 8.98
CA SER A 467 -3.28 -44.92 8.61
C SER A 467 -2.07 -45.70 9.13
N LEU A 468 -2.12 -46.16 10.38
CA LEU A 468 -1.09 -47.01 10.99
C LEU A 468 -0.88 -48.33 10.25
N LYS A 469 -1.94 -48.89 9.64
CA LYS A 469 -1.86 -50.14 8.87
C LYS A 469 -1.34 -49.94 7.44
N SER A 470 -1.62 -48.80 6.82
CA SER A 470 -1.30 -48.54 5.40
C SER A 470 0.06 -47.87 5.16
N ILE A 471 0.61 -47.19 6.17
CA ILE A 471 1.81 -46.37 6.04
C ILE A 471 2.97 -47.08 6.77
N SER A 472 4.12 -47.23 6.10
CA SER A 472 5.36 -47.64 6.79
C SER A 472 5.65 -46.66 7.92
N SER A 473 6.25 -47.12 9.02
CA SER A 473 6.58 -46.32 10.21
C SER A 473 7.22 -44.95 9.95
N LYS A 474 7.78 -44.76 8.75
CA LYS A 474 8.25 -43.51 8.17
C LYS A 474 7.63 -43.26 6.79
N VAL A 475 7.26 -42.01 6.52
CA VAL A 475 6.86 -41.47 5.21
C VAL A 475 7.91 -40.47 4.74
N GLU A 476 8.37 -40.61 3.50
CA GLU A 476 9.21 -39.61 2.84
C GLU A 476 8.36 -38.69 1.98
N MET A 477 8.51 -37.38 2.19
CA MET A 477 7.72 -36.39 1.49
C MET A 477 8.26 -36.14 0.08
N LYS A 478 7.34 -35.94 -0.86
CA LYS A 478 7.63 -35.60 -2.25
C LYS A 478 6.93 -34.31 -2.63
N ASP A 479 7.62 -33.49 -3.42
CA ASP A 479 7.05 -32.27 -4.01
C ASP A 479 6.05 -32.59 -5.13
N ASN A 480 5.42 -31.56 -5.68
CA ASN A 480 4.45 -31.69 -6.78
C ASN A 480 5.05 -32.21 -8.09
N LYS A 481 6.38 -32.31 -8.20
CA LYS A 481 7.11 -32.88 -9.34
C LYS A 481 7.62 -34.30 -9.04
N GLY A 482 7.30 -34.85 -7.87
CA GLY A 482 7.68 -36.20 -7.43
C GLY A 482 9.10 -36.29 -6.83
N ASN A 483 9.81 -35.17 -6.68
CA ASN A 483 11.14 -35.17 -6.06
C ASN A 483 11.02 -35.28 -4.54
N LEU A 484 11.94 -36.03 -3.91
CA LEU A 484 12.03 -36.09 -2.45
C LEU A 484 12.35 -34.69 -1.91
N THR A 485 11.57 -34.24 -0.92
CA THR A 485 11.81 -32.95 -0.25
C THR A 485 12.91 -33.04 0.81
N GLY A 486 13.37 -34.26 1.11
CA GLY A 486 14.29 -34.54 2.22
C GLY A 486 13.60 -34.63 3.58
N GLU A 487 12.30 -34.33 3.65
CA GLU A 487 11.55 -34.42 4.90
C GLU A 487 11.03 -35.84 5.17
N GLN A 488 11.16 -36.24 6.43
CA GLN A 488 10.71 -37.54 6.93
C GLN A 488 9.68 -37.32 8.04
N VAL A 489 8.52 -37.96 7.91
CA VAL A 489 7.48 -37.91 8.92
C VAL A 489 7.22 -39.32 9.45
N PHE A 490 7.24 -39.47 10.76
CA PHE A 490 7.04 -40.74 11.42
C PHE A 490 5.60 -40.93 11.89
N LEU A 491 5.18 -42.19 11.90
CA LEU A 491 3.84 -42.60 12.27
C LEU A 491 3.89 -43.64 13.40
N TYR A 492 4.28 -43.18 14.60
CA TYR A 492 4.23 -43.97 15.82
C TYR A 492 3.18 -43.37 16.75
N GLN A 493 2.03 -44.05 16.92
CA GLN A 493 0.91 -43.59 17.75
C GLN A 493 0.62 -42.08 17.57
N PRO A 494 0.20 -41.66 16.36
CA PRO A 494 -0.01 -40.25 16.08
C PRO A 494 -1.08 -39.66 17.01
N LYS A 495 -0.87 -38.41 17.42
CA LYS A 495 -1.89 -37.68 18.18
C LYS A 495 -3.13 -37.48 17.33
N SER A 496 -4.28 -37.42 17.99
CA SER A 496 -5.57 -37.20 17.34
C SER A 496 -6.44 -36.26 18.15
N TYR A 497 -7.17 -35.37 17.46
CA TYR A 497 -8.00 -34.35 18.07
C TYR A 497 -9.38 -34.32 17.44
N LEU A 498 -10.41 -34.14 18.27
CA LEU A 498 -11.78 -33.94 17.83
C LEU A 498 -12.23 -32.54 18.27
N ILE A 499 -12.55 -31.68 17.30
CA ILE A 499 -13.08 -30.34 17.55
C ILE A 499 -14.59 -30.36 17.29
N ILE A 500 -15.40 -30.12 18.32
CA ILE A 500 -16.85 -30.36 18.27
C ILE A 500 -17.62 -29.51 19.28
N GLY A 501 -18.75 -28.95 18.86
CA GLY A 501 -19.70 -28.27 19.75
C GLY A 501 -19.14 -27.06 20.52
N SER A 502 -19.84 -26.66 21.58
CA SER A 502 -19.51 -25.51 22.42
C SER A 502 -19.95 -25.77 23.85
N LEU A 503 -19.14 -25.39 24.86
CA LEU A 503 -19.54 -25.51 26.27
C LEU A 503 -20.74 -24.63 26.62
N SER A 504 -21.08 -23.66 25.76
CA SER A 504 -22.31 -22.88 25.88
C SER A 504 -23.58 -23.74 25.90
N GLU A 505 -23.54 -24.98 25.40
CA GLU A 505 -24.63 -25.97 25.53
C GLU A 505 -25.04 -26.22 26.99
N PHE A 506 -24.10 -26.06 27.93
CA PHE A 506 -24.33 -26.30 29.35
C PHE A 506 -24.76 -25.05 30.11
N LEU A 507 -24.80 -23.88 29.47
CA LEU A 507 -25.23 -22.62 30.09
C LEU A 507 -26.74 -22.42 29.94
N ASN A 508 -27.38 -21.97 31.02
CA ASN A 508 -28.75 -21.47 31.03
C ASN A 508 -28.82 -20.09 31.73
N GLU A 509 -30.01 -19.49 31.80
CA GLU A 509 -30.24 -18.17 32.42
C GLU A 509 -29.81 -18.08 33.90
N HIS A 510 -29.65 -19.22 34.57
CA HIS A 510 -29.29 -19.34 35.98
C HIS A 510 -27.88 -19.90 36.23
N GLY A 511 -27.10 -20.18 35.17
CA GLY A 511 -25.73 -20.69 35.28
C GLY A 511 -25.50 -22.01 34.54
N VAL A 512 -24.47 -22.76 34.97
CA VAL A 512 -24.07 -24.03 34.34
C VAL A 512 -24.96 -25.17 34.83
N ASN A 513 -25.42 -26.03 33.92
CA ASN A 513 -26.03 -27.31 34.27
C ASN A 513 -24.92 -28.32 34.62
N GLU A 514 -24.69 -28.51 35.92
CA GLU A 514 -23.61 -29.36 36.45
C GLU A 514 -23.73 -30.83 36.02
N ASP A 515 -24.94 -31.39 35.94
CA ASP A 515 -25.15 -32.80 35.54
C ASP A 515 -24.74 -33.04 34.08
N LYS A 516 -25.09 -32.11 33.20
CA LYS A 516 -24.67 -32.16 31.78
C LYS A 516 -23.17 -31.98 31.66
N TYR A 517 -22.64 -30.92 32.27
CA TYR A 517 -21.22 -30.61 32.18
C TYR A 517 -20.35 -31.74 32.73
N SER A 518 -20.69 -32.29 33.90
CA SER A 518 -19.98 -33.42 34.51
C SER A 518 -20.05 -34.68 33.65
N SER A 519 -21.19 -34.99 33.05
CA SER A 519 -21.34 -36.14 32.13
C SER A 519 -20.40 -36.02 30.93
N PHE A 520 -20.32 -34.83 30.31
CA PHE A 520 -19.40 -34.56 29.20
C PHE A 520 -17.93 -34.61 29.63
N GLU A 521 -17.59 -33.99 30.76
CA GLU A 521 -16.22 -33.98 31.29
C GLU A 521 -15.71 -35.38 31.63
N MET A 522 -16.55 -36.20 32.28
CA MET A 522 -16.20 -37.58 32.61
C MET A 522 -15.96 -38.40 31.34
N LEU A 523 -16.78 -38.23 30.31
CA LEU A 523 -16.58 -38.88 29.02
C LEU A 523 -15.23 -38.47 28.41
N ARG A 524 -15.00 -37.17 28.22
CA ARG A 524 -13.81 -36.69 27.50
C ARG A 524 -12.51 -37.02 28.24
N ARG A 525 -12.49 -37.00 29.58
CA ARG A 525 -11.30 -37.35 30.37
C ARG A 525 -10.91 -38.83 30.26
N ASN A 526 -11.85 -39.70 29.90
CA ASN A 526 -11.60 -41.13 29.71
C ASN A 526 -11.38 -41.53 28.25
N ILE A 527 -11.43 -40.57 27.32
CA ILE A 527 -11.08 -40.77 25.92
C ILE A 527 -9.72 -40.11 25.67
N PHE A 528 -8.67 -40.93 25.61
CA PHE A 528 -7.30 -40.46 25.45
C PHE A 528 -6.93 -40.12 23.99
N ASN A 529 -7.52 -40.82 23.02
CA ASN A 529 -7.31 -40.60 21.60
C ASN A 529 -8.65 -40.81 20.86
N PRO A 530 -9.31 -39.74 20.38
CA PRO A 530 -8.83 -38.36 20.27
C PRO A 530 -8.94 -37.54 21.56
N GLU A 531 -8.12 -36.49 21.69
CA GLU A 531 -8.38 -35.40 22.65
C GLU A 531 -9.57 -34.57 22.13
N ILE A 532 -10.58 -34.36 22.98
CA ILE A 532 -11.84 -33.69 22.59
C ILE A 532 -11.82 -32.25 23.09
N LEU A 533 -12.03 -31.29 22.17
CA LEU A 533 -12.05 -29.86 22.46
C LEU A 533 -13.28 -29.20 21.84
N THR A 534 -13.85 -28.24 22.56
CA THR A 534 -14.94 -27.41 22.02
C THR A 534 -14.40 -26.18 21.29
N PHE A 535 -15.23 -25.55 20.46
CA PHE A 535 -14.83 -24.38 19.68
C PHE A 535 -14.51 -23.16 20.56
N ASP A 536 -15.24 -22.98 21.65
CA ASP A 536 -15.01 -21.91 22.62
C ASP A 536 -13.71 -22.11 23.41
N GLU A 537 -13.41 -23.35 23.83
CA GLU A 537 -12.12 -23.69 24.43
C GLU A 537 -10.97 -23.48 23.45
N LEU A 538 -11.13 -23.93 22.19
CA LEU A 538 -10.13 -23.75 21.15
C LEU A 538 -9.90 -22.26 20.83
N TYR A 539 -10.97 -21.46 20.83
CA TYR A 539 -10.90 -20.02 20.66
C TYR A 539 -10.10 -19.36 21.78
N GLU A 540 -10.39 -19.67 23.05
CA GLU A 540 -9.65 -19.07 24.18
C GLU A 540 -8.18 -19.51 24.18
N ARG A 541 -7.86 -20.76 23.79
CA ARG A 541 -6.47 -21.19 23.59
C ARG A 541 -5.79 -20.39 22.47
N ALA A 542 -6.46 -20.21 21.33
CA ALA A 542 -5.94 -19.42 20.20
C ALA A 542 -5.74 -17.95 20.58
N LYS A 543 -6.67 -17.39 21.36
CA LYS A 543 -6.61 -16.02 21.87
C LYS A 543 -5.46 -15.84 22.84
N TYR A 544 -5.29 -16.76 23.80
CA TYR A 544 -4.15 -16.76 24.72
C TYR A 544 -2.81 -16.68 23.98
N LEU A 545 -2.63 -17.48 22.93
CA LEU A 545 -1.39 -17.49 22.13
C LEU A 545 -1.08 -16.18 21.40
N VAL A 546 -2.09 -15.35 21.14
CA VAL A 546 -1.93 -14.09 20.41
C VAL A 546 -1.87 -12.90 21.38
N GLU A 547 -2.58 -12.98 22.50
CA GLU A 547 -2.70 -11.91 23.49
C GLU A 547 -1.66 -12.00 24.61
N ASN A 548 -1.24 -13.20 25.03
CA ASN A 548 -0.31 -13.44 26.14
C ASN A 548 1.16 -13.65 25.75
N ILE A 549 1.56 -13.30 24.53
CA ILE A 549 2.99 -13.15 24.16
C ILE A 549 3.73 -12.14 25.08
N LYS A 550 3.00 -11.40 25.94
CA LYS A 550 3.56 -10.48 26.93
C LYS A 550 4.02 -11.10 28.26
N GLN A 551 3.72 -12.37 28.57
CA GLN A 551 3.91 -12.90 29.93
C GLN A 551 4.83 -14.12 30.07
N GLU A 552 5.34 -14.69 28.98
CA GLU A 552 6.38 -15.75 29.05
C GLU A 552 7.76 -15.16 28.73
N VAL A 553 8.30 -14.33 29.62
CA VAL A 553 9.74 -14.00 29.73
C VAL A 553 10.12 -14.01 31.20
#